data_AF-A0A356IBR1-F1
#
_entry.id   AF-A0A356IBR1-F1
#
_cell.length_a   1.000
_cell.length_b   1.000
_cell.length_c   1.000
_cell.angle_alpha   90.00
_cell.angle_beta   90.00
_cell.angle_gamma   90.00
#
_symmetry.space_group_name_H-M   'P 1'
#
loop_
_entity.id
_entity.type
_entity.pdbx_description
1 polymer ?
#
loop_
_entity_poly.entity_id
_entity_poly.type
_entity_poly.pdbx_seq_one_letter_code
_entity_poly.pdbx_strand_id
1 'polypeptide(L)' 'GTYDHKHVTNIGGVTDCIAYGPGALHLAHQPDEWCGIDDLVAATKVLALSILKLVA' A
#
# COMPACT_ATOMS: atom_id res chain seq x y z
N GLY A 1 -10.26 -7.70 4.97
CA GLY A 1 -9.68 -8.21 3.70
C GLY A 1 -8.48 -9.07 4.00
N THR A 2 -7.98 -9.79 3.00
CA THR A 2 -6.68 -10.48 3.05
C THR A 2 -5.72 -9.76 2.12
N TYR A 3 -4.46 -9.61 2.51
CA TYR A 3 -3.41 -9.07 1.64
C TYR A 3 -2.50 -10.20 1.18
N ASP A 4 -1.96 -10.08 -0.03
CA ASP A 4 -0.95 -11.00 -0.53
C ASP A 4 0.38 -10.92 0.22
N HIS A 5 0.56 -9.90 1.08
CA HIS A 5 1.61 -9.87 2.09
C HIS A 5 1.74 -11.21 2.83
N LYS A 6 0.63 -11.90 3.16
CA LYS A 6 0.70 -13.22 3.82
C LYS A 6 1.50 -14.25 3.03
N HIS A 7 1.48 -14.19 1.70
CA HIS A 7 2.25 -15.09 0.84
C HIS A 7 3.73 -14.67 0.80
N VAL A 8 4.02 -13.37 0.76
CA VAL A 8 5.39 -12.84 0.85
C VAL A 8 6.07 -13.30 2.14
N THR A 9 5.35 -13.25 3.26
CA THR A 9 5.86 -13.74 4.55
C THR A 9 5.93 -15.26 4.60
N ASN A 10 4.83 -15.97 4.33
CA ASN A 10 4.74 -17.41 4.60
C ASN A 10 5.47 -18.28 3.56
N ILE A 11 5.58 -17.82 2.31
CA ILE A 11 6.25 -18.55 1.22
C ILE A 11 7.61 -17.93 0.95
N GLY A 12 7.69 -16.60 0.87
CA GLY A 12 8.92 -15.88 0.56
C GLY A 12 9.89 -15.72 1.74
N GLY A 13 9.43 -15.93 2.98
CA GLY A 13 10.25 -15.77 4.19
C GLY A 13 10.66 -14.33 4.51
N VAL A 14 10.08 -13.34 3.81
CA VAL A 14 10.38 -11.91 4.03
C VAL A 14 9.38 -11.35 5.02
N THR A 15 9.84 -11.09 6.24
CA THR A 15 9.01 -10.54 7.33
C THR A 15 8.88 -9.02 7.28
N ASP A 16 9.85 -8.33 6.66
CA ASP A 16 9.85 -6.87 6.50
C ASP A 16 9.05 -6.46 5.26
N CYS A 17 7.77 -6.83 5.25
CA CYS A 17 6.83 -6.49 4.20
C CYS A 17 5.67 -5.67 4.79
N ILE A 18 5.23 -4.65 4.07
CA ILE A 18 4.10 -3.80 4.49
C ILE A 18 3.16 -3.58 3.32
N ALA A 19 1.88 -3.39 3.62
CA ALA A 19 0.90 -2.89 2.66
C ALA A 19 0.75 -1.37 2.88
N TYR A 20 0.88 -0.60 1.81
CA TYR A 20 0.71 0.85 1.84
C TYR A 20 0.09 1.33 0.53
N GLY A 21 -0.89 2.22 0.62
CA GLY A 21 -1.54 2.85 -0.51
C GLY A 21 -2.59 3.87 -0.06
N PRO A 22 -3.00 4.79 -0.94
CA PRO A 22 -4.12 5.68 -0.70
C PRO A 22 -5.45 4.94 -0.87
N GLY A 23 -6.54 5.53 -0.39
CA GLY A 23 -7.88 4.94 -0.45
C GLY A 23 -8.32 4.35 0.89
N ALA A 24 -9.54 4.67 1.30
CA ALA A 24 -10.06 4.25 2.59
C ALA A 24 -10.58 2.81 2.53
N LEU A 25 -10.02 1.92 3.36
CA LEU A 25 -10.33 0.48 3.30
C LEU A 25 -11.82 0.15 3.50
N HIS A 26 -12.57 0.98 4.21
CA HIS A 26 -14.01 0.77 4.42
C HIS A 26 -14.85 1.02 3.16
N LEU A 27 -14.31 1.74 2.17
CA LEU A 27 -14.94 1.94 0.87
C LEU A 27 -14.69 0.76 -0.08
N ALA A 28 -13.70 -0.08 0.22
CA ALA A 28 -13.39 -1.23 -0.62
C ALA A 28 -14.59 -2.17 -0.75
N HIS A 29 -14.91 -2.56 -1.98
CA HIS A 29 -16.06 -3.41 -2.33
C HIS A 29 -17.43 -2.80 -2.01
N GLN A 30 -17.51 -1.48 -1.79
CA GLN A 30 -18.79 -0.77 -1.67
C GLN A 30 -19.17 -0.13 -3.00
N PRO A 31 -20.47 0.15 -3.24
CA PRO A 31 -20.88 1.04 -4.32
C PRO A 31 -20.15 2.38 -4.23
N ASP A 32 -19.83 2.96 -5.39
CA ASP A 32 -19.13 4.24 -5.50
C ASP A 32 -17.75 4.27 -4.82
N GLU A 33 -17.00 3.15 -4.83
CA GLU A 33 -15.60 3.12 -4.36
C GLU A 33 -14.75 4.19 -5.08
N TRP A 34 -14.07 5.04 -4.30
CA TRP A 34 -13.26 6.14 -4.82
C TRP A 34 -12.01 6.40 -3.96
N CYS A 35 -11.09 7.17 -4.52
CA CYS A 35 -9.88 7.64 -3.85
C CYS A 35 -9.64 9.11 -4.23
N GLY A 36 -9.23 9.93 -3.25
CA GLY A 36 -8.90 11.33 -3.50
C GLY A 36 -7.67 11.48 -4.39
N ILE A 37 -7.71 12.40 -5.34
CA ILE A 37 -6.55 12.67 -6.22
C ILE A 37 -5.37 13.17 -5.38
N ASP A 38 -5.62 14.06 -4.41
CA ASP A 38 -4.57 14.55 -3.52
C ASP A 38 -3.96 13.44 -2.67
N ASP A 39 -4.77 12.48 -2.20
CA ASP A 39 -4.29 11.31 -1.47
C ASP A 39 -3.40 10.44 -2.35
N LEU A 40 -3.77 10.25 -3.62
CA LEU A 40 -2.96 9.54 -4.61
C LEU A 40 -1.61 10.23 -4.84
N VAL A 41 -1.62 11.54 -5.02
CA VAL A 41 -0.40 12.34 -5.21
C VAL A 41 0.47 12.33 -3.95
N ALA A 42 -0.12 12.37 -2.75
CA ALA A 42 0.62 12.31 -1.50
C ALA A 42 1.25 10.92 -1.29
N ALA A 43 0.48 9.84 -1.50
CA ALA A 43 0.95 8.47 -1.31
C ALA A 43 2.10 8.12 -2.28
N THR A 44 2.05 8.58 -3.52
CA THR A 44 3.14 8.38 -4.48
C THR A 44 4.43 9.09 -4.07
N LYS A 45 4.34 10.31 -3.51
CA LYS A 45 5.50 11.01 -2.92
C LYS A 45 6.08 10.26 -1.73
N VAL A 46 5.24 9.72 -0.85
CA VAL A 46 5.69 8.91 0.29
C VAL A 46 6.40 7.65 -0.19
N LEU A 47 5.84 6.94 -1.18
CA LEU A 47 6.49 5.76 -1.79
C LEU A 47 7.84 6.11 -2.39
N ALA A 48 7.93 7.19 -3.18
CA ALA A 48 9.18 7.63 -3.79
C ALA A 48 10.26 7.95 -2.75
N LEU A 49 9.91 8.70 -1.70
CA LEU A 49 10.83 9.04 -0.62
C LEU A 49 11.26 7.80 0.20
N SER A 50 10.33 6.87 0.42
CA SER A 50 10.62 5.62 1.15
C SER A 50 11.58 4.74 0.37
N ILE A 51 11.35 4.58 -0.94
CA ILE A 51 12.25 3.84 -1.83
C ILE A 51 13.63 4.51 -1.82
N LEU A 52 13.70 5.83 -2.07
CA LEU A 52 14.97 6.56 -2.09
C LEU A 52 15.76 6.34 -0.78
N LYS A 53 15.09 6.38 0.38
CA LYS A 53 15.72 6.15 1.67
C LYS A 53 16.24 4.71 1.86
N LEU A 54 15.61 3.73 1.22
CA LEU A 54 15.97 2.31 1.35
C LEU A 54 17.05 1.88 0.35
N VAL A 55 17.18 2.56 -0.78
CA VAL A 55 18.10 2.17 -1.87
C VAL A 55 19.31 3.09 -2.06
N ALA A 56 19.33 4.27 -1.44
CA ALA A 56 20.48 5.19 -1.43
C ALA A 56 21.45 4.83 -0.32
#